data_AF-A0A5P2FV52-F1
#
_entry.id   AF-A0A5P2FV52-F1
#
_cell.length_a   1.000
_cell.length_b   1.000
_cell.length_c   1.000
_cell.angle_alpha   90.00
_cell.angle_beta   90.00
_cell.angle_gamma   90.00
#
_symmetry.space_group_name_H-M   'P 1'
#
loop_
_entity.id
_entity.type
_entity.pdbx_description
1 polymer ?
#
loop_
_entity_poly.entity_id
_entity_poly.type
_entity_poly.pdbx_seq_one_letter_code
_entity_poly.pdbx_strand_id
1 'polypeptide(L)'
;MTEIDFNEMDRNFTEIENRMNKREEDGLKNVLKHFDRIHDKLFSINTMFIAGFFTLIKLSNNISTITILIPVLNMIYLIWIEYRMMEKSRFEADVKNKTPSEINKWGKSIRLNNWLSLFSITLTLIVAGYFIYFLYVSDKI
;
A
#
# COMPACT_ATOMS: atom_id res chain seq x y z
N MET A 1 33.50 17.57 39.65
CA MET A 1 32.68 17.24 38.48
C MET A 1 33.57 17.48 37.27
N THR A 2 34.15 16.43 36.71
CA THR A 2 35.32 16.45 35.81
C THR A 2 34.91 16.42 34.34
N GLU A 3 35.68 17.04 33.45
CA GLU A 3 35.50 17.02 31.97
C GLU A 3 35.31 15.62 31.36
N ILE A 4 35.83 14.58 32.02
CA ILE A 4 35.68 13.18 31.65
C ILE A 4 34.21 12.74 31.72
N ASP A 5 33.49 13.20 32.74
CA ASP A 5 32.08 12.89 33.01
C ASP A 5 31.15 13.56 31.97
N PHE A 6 31.53 14.76 31.49
CA PHE A 6 30.80 15.49 30.46
C PHE A 6 30.97 14.86 29.07
N ASN A 7 32.20 14.45 28.70
CA ASN A 7 32.47 13.77 27.44
C ASN A 7 31.81 12.39 27.34
N GLU A 8 31.75 11.65 28.45
CA GLU A 8 31.07 10.35 28.51
C GLU A 8 29.55 10.52 28.41
N MET A 9 29.00 11.56 29.02
CA MET A 9 27.60 11.95 28.88
C MET A 9 27.25 12.34 27.43
N ASP A 10 28.05 13.17 26.77
CA ASP A 10 27.84 13.56 25.37
C ASP A 10 27.91 12.38 24.38
N ARG A 11 28.83 11.44 24.61
CA ARG A 11 28.90 10.20 23.82
C ARG A 11 27.67 9.33 24.00
N ASN A 12 27.20 9.18 25.23
CA ASN A 12 25.98 8.44 25.53
C ASN A 12 24.74 9.10 24.89
N PHE A 13 24.64 10.43 24.94
CA PHE A 13 23.57 11.16 24.24
C PHE A 13 23.61 10.95 22.73
N THR A 14 24.79 11.06 22.13
CA THR A 14 24.99 10.85 20.68
C THR A 14 24.65 9.40 20.28
N GLU A 15 25.00 8.40 21.08
CA GLU A 15 24.62 7.01 20.84
C GLU A 15 23.12 6.78 20.95
N ILE A 16 22.46 7.38 21.95
CA ILE A 16 21.01 7.30 22.13
C ILE A 16 20.29 7.93 20.94
N GLU A 17 20.71 9.12 20.52
CA GLU A 17 20.15 9.82 19.36
C GLU A 17 20.31 9.00 18.08
N ASN A 18 21.51 8.44 17.83
CA ASN A 18 21.75 7.57 16.68
C ASN A 18 20.89 6.30 16.71
N ARG A 19 20.69 5.69 17.89
CA ARG A 19 19.80 4.53 18.04
C ARG A 19 18.34 4.92 17.81
N MET A 20 17.92 6.10 18.23
CA MET A 20 16.57 6.61 17.99
C MET A 20 16.33 6.89 16.50
N ASN A 21 17.22 7.63 15.84
CA ASN A 21 17.15 7.89 14.40
C ASN A 21 17.10 6.60 13.59
N LYS A 22 17.94 5.61 13.94
CA LYS A 22 17.94 4.31 13.29
C LYS A 22 16.62 3.54 13.51
N ARG A 23 16.05 3.60 14.72
CA ARG A 23 14.74 2.99 15.01
C ARG A 23 13.62 3.65 14.22
N GLU A 24 13.66 4.97 14.03
CA GLU A 24 12.69 5.68 13.19
C GLU A 24 12.82 5.26 11.72
N GLU A 25 14.04 5.22 11.17
CA GLU A 25 14.28 4.74 9.80
C GLU A 25 13.83 3.30 9.60
N ASP A 26 14.19 2.40 10.51
CA ASP A 26 13.79 0.99 10.47
C ASP A 26 12.27 0.83 10.62
N GLY A 27 11.64 1.67 11.45
CA GLY A 27 10.19 1.74 11.59
C GLY A 27 9.50 2.12 10.28
N LEU A 28 9.98 3.17 9.59
CA LEU A 28 9.45 3.60 8.30
C LEU A 28 9.62 2.52 7.22
N LYS A 29 10.79 1.88 7.14
CA LYS A 29 11.04 0.76 6.22
C LYS A 29 10.10 -0.40 6.46
N ASN A 30 9.86 -0.75 7.73
CA ASN A 30 8.95 -1.84 8.09
C ASN A 30 7.51 -1.53 7.70
N VAL A 31 7.04 -0.29 7.90
CA VAL A 31 5.69 0.12 7.47
C VAL A 31 5.53 -0.02 5.95
N LEU A 32 6.49 0.48 5.17
CA LEU A 32 6.48 0.33 3.70
C LEU A 32 6.45 -1.15 3.29
N LYS A 33 7.32 -1.97 3.88
CA LYS A 33 7.36 -3.42 3.61
C LYS A 33 6.04 -4.13 3.92
N HIS A 34 5.35 -3.75 5.00
CA HIS A 34 4.04 -4.29 5.32
C HIS A 34 2.98 -3.85 4.31
N PHE A 35 3.05 -2.59 3.86
CA PHE A 35 2.17 -2.08 2.81
C PHE A 35 2.36 -2.85 1.50
N ASP A 36 3.60 -3.00 1.03
CA ASP A 36 3.90 -3.75 -0.20
C ASP A 36 3.32 -5.17 -0.12
N ARG A 37 3.54 -5.86 1.01
CA ARG A 37 3.01 -7.21 1.24
C ARG A 37 1.46 -7.28 1.22
N ILE A 38 0.77 -6.22 1.64
CA ILE A 38 -0.69 -6.16 1.54
C ILE A 38 -1.11 -6.00 0.08
N HIS A 39 -0.46 -5.10 -0.67
CA HIS A 39 -0.74 -4.90 -2.09
C HIS A 39 -0.50 -6.17 -2.91
N ASP A 40 0.59 -6.90 -2.68
CA ASP A 40 0.86 -8.20 -3.31
C ASP A 40 -0.29 -9.20 -3.11
N LYS A 41 -0.84 -9.25 -1.88
CA LYS A 41 -1.97 -10.11 -1.54
C LYS A 41 -3.25 -9.64 -2.23
N LEU A 42 -3.51 -8.34 -2.27
CA LEU A 42 -4.67 -7.77 -2.97
C LEU A 42 -4.62 -8.06 -4.46
N PHE A 43 -3.45 -7.93 -5.09
CA PHE A 43 -3.24 -8.31 -6.48
C PHE A 43 -3.54 -9.79 -6.72
N SER A 44 -2.98 -10.66 -5.89
CA SER A 44 -3.19 -12.11 -5.98
C SER A 44 -4.67 -12.47 -5.86
N ILE A 45 -5.37 -11.89 -4.88
CA ILE A 45 -6.82 -12.07 -4.69
C ILE A 45 -7.60 -11.54 -5.90
N ASN A 46 -7.21 -10.37 -6.42
CA ASN A 46 -7.90 -9.78 -7.56
C ASN A 46 -7.72 -10.60 -8.84
N THR A 47 -6.53 -11.17 -9.08
CA THR A 47 -6.31 -12.15 -10.16
C THR A 47 -7.19 -13.38 -9.98
N MET A 48 -7.34 -13.89 -8.76
CA MET A 48 -8.26 -14.97 -8.46
C MET A 48 -9.72 -14.58 -8.76
N PHE A 49 -10.14 -13.35 -8.46
CA PHE A 49 -11.48 -12.87 -8.82
C PHE A 49 -11.67 -12.78 -10.33
N ILE A 50 -10.70 -12.28 -11.10
CA ILE A 50 -10.79 -12.26 -12.57
C ILE A 50 -11.04 -13.67 -13.11
N ALA A 51 -10.26 -14.66 -12.64
CA ALA A 51 -10.45 -16.06 -13.02
C ALA A 51 -11.83 -16.59 -12.59
N GLY A 52 -12.25 -16.33 -11.35
CA GLY A 52 -13.56 -16.71 -10.83
C GLY A 52 -14.72 -16.13 -11.64
N PHE A 53 -14.66 -14.84 -11.99
CA PHE A 53 -15.67 -14.18 -12.82
C PHE A 53 -15.72 -14.77 -14.23
N PHE A 54 -14.56 -15.06 -14.84
CA PHE A 54 -14.52 -15.78 -16.13
C PHE A 54 -15.22 -17.14 -16.05
N THR A 55 -14.98 -17.89 -14.98
CA THR A 55 -15.63 -19.18 -14.76
C THR A 55 -17.13 -19.02 -14.54
N LEU A 56 -17.57 -18.06 -13.73
CA LEU A 56 -19.00 -17.79 -13.49
C LEU A 56 -19.73 -17.40 -14.77
N ILE A 57 -19.15 -16.53 -15.61
CA ILE A 57 -19.73 -16.15 -16.91
C ILE A 57 -19.85 -17.36 -17.84
N LYS A 58 -18.86 -18.27 -17.81
CA LYS A 58 -18.89 -19.48 -18.65
C LYS A 58 -19.93 -20.50 -18.18
N LEU A 59 -20.15 -20.60 -16.87
CA LEU A 59 -21.09 -21.56 -16.27
C LEU A 59 -22.53 -21.04 -16.23
N SER A 60 -22.73 -19.73 -16.15
CA SER A 60 -24.05 -19.11 -16.03
C SER A 60 -24.42 -18.32 -17.28
N ASN A 61 -25.50 -18.72 -17.95
CA ASN A 61 -26.01 -18.00 -19.13
C ASN A 61 -26.64 -16.63 -18.81
N ASN A 62 -26.86 -16.32 -17.53
CA ASN A 62 -27.56 -15.11 -17.09
C ASN A 62 -26.61 -13.99 -16.61
N ILE A 63 -25.31 -14.26 -16.50
CA ILE A 63 -24.33 -13.26 -16.06
C ILE A 63 -23.73 -12.57 -17.28
N SER A 64 -23.87 -11.25 -17.35
CA SER A 64 -23.30 -10.46 -18.44
C SER A 64 -21.77 -10.53 -18.42
N THR A 65 -21.16 -10.66 -19.60
CA THR A 65 -19.71 -10.57 -19.78
C THR A 65 -19.14 -9.25 -19.27
N ILE A 66 -19.93 -8.17 -19.26
CA ILE A 66 -19.53 -6.85 -18.76
C ILE A 66 -19.13 -6.90 -17.29
N THR A 67 -19.67 -7.84 -16.51
CA THR A 67 -19.36 -7.99 -15.08
C THR A 67 -17.87 -8.25 -14.82
N ILE A 68 -17.13 -8.80 -15.80
CA ILE A 68 -15.68 -9.00 -15.68
C ILE A 68 -14.90 -7.69 -15.59
N LEU A 69 -15.48 -6.57 -16.05
CA LEU A 69 -14.83 -5.27 -15.91
C LEU A 69 -14.66 -4.86 -14.45
N ILE A 70 -15.49 -5.39 -13.53
CA ILE A 70 -15.40 -5.06 -12.10
C ILE A 70 -14.01 -5.41 -11.52
N PRO A 71 -13.56 -6.68 -11.54
CA PRO A 71 -12.23 -7.02 -11.03
C PRO A 71 -11.10 -6.48 -11.90
N VAL A 72 -11.31 -6.25 -13.21
CA VAL A 72 -10.29 -5.64 -14.09
C VAL A 72 -10.04 -4.17 -13.75
N LEU A 73 -11.10 -3.38 -13.53
CA LEU A 73 -10.98 -1.99 -13.10
C LEU A 73 -10.33 -1.88 -11.71
N ASN A 74 -10.66 -2.81 -10.79
CA ASN A 74 -9.96 -2.90 -9.50
C ASN A 74 -8.47 -3.20 -9.68
N MET A 75 -8.09 -4.06 -10.64
CA MET A 75 -6.69 -4.33 -10.96
C MET A 75 -5.96 -3.07 -11.44
N ILE A 76 -6.57 -2.33 -12.36
CA ILE A 76 -6.00 -1.08 -12.89
C ILE A 76 -5.81 -0.06 -11.76
N TYR A 77 -6.77 0.03 -10.83
CA TYR A 77 -6.66 0.90 -9.67
C TYR A 77 -5.52 0.50 -8.73
N LEU A 78 -5.35 -0.80 -8.47
CA LEU A 78 -4.21 -1.31 -7.68
C LEU A 78 -2.86 -0.94 -8.32
N ILE A 79 -2.72 -1.13 -9.65
CA ILE A 79 -1.51 -0.76 -10.40
C ILE A 79 -1.23 0.74 -10.28
N TRP A 80 -2.27 1.57 -10.37
CA TRP A 80 -2.13 3.01 -10.26
C TRP A 80 -1.64 3.45 -8.87
N ILE A 81 -2.09 2.79 -7.79
CA ILE A 81 -1.58 3.06 -6.44
C ILE A 81 -0.13 2.66 -6.31
N GLU A 82 0.24 1.47 -6.80
CA GLU A 82 1.62 0.98 -6.71
C GLU A 82 2.60 1.89 -7.47
N TYR A 83 2.19 2.39 -8.64
CA TYR A 83 2.93 3.42 -9.36
C TYR A 83 3.17 4.67 -8.50
N ARG A 84 2.14 5.15 -7.78
CA ARG A 84 2.28 6.30 -6.86
C ARG A 84 3.18 6.01 -5.66
N MET A 85 3.17 4.79 -5.14
CA MET A 85 4.08 4.38 -4.06
C MET A 85 5.53 4.34 -4.55
N MET A 86 5.75 3.87 -5.78
CA MET A 86 7.07 3.86 -6.41
C MET A 86 7.62 5.27 -6.63
N GLU A 87 6.80 6.21 -7.12
CA GLU A 87 7.20 7.62 -7.25
C GLU A 87 7.57 8.25 -5.91
N LYS A 88 6.81 7.93 -4.85
CA LYS A 88 7.13 8.37 -3.48
C LYS A 88 8.48 7.82 -3.01
N SER A 89 8.73 6.53 -3.19
CA SER A 89 10.00 5.89 -2.78
C SER A 89 11.20 6.51 -3.53
N ARG A 90 11.05 6.82 -4.82
CA ARG A 90 12.06 7.55 -5.59
C ARG A 90 12.32 8.95 -5.04
N PHE A 91 11.29 9.66 -4.62
CA PHE A 91 11.43 10.98 -4.01
C PHE A 91 12.15 10.92 -2.66
N GLU A 92 11.81 9.94 -1.81
CA GLU A 92 12.45 9.73 -0.51
C GLU A 92 13.93 9.35 -0.64
N ALA A 93 14.28 8.55 -1.66
CA ALA A 93 15.67 8.17 -1.93
C ALA A 93 16.57 9.37 -2.31
N ASP A 94 15.99 10.39 -2.92
CA ASP A 94 16.69 11.60 -3.39
C ASP A 94 16.50 12.81 -2.47
N VAL A 95 15.93 12.62 -1.26
CA VAL A 95 15.52 13.72 -0.38
C VAL A 95 16.69 14.61 0.06
N LYS A 96 17.91 14.06 0.12
CA LYS A 96 19.14 14.81 0.49
C LYS A 96 19.54 15.86 -0.54
N ASN A 97 19.06 15.77 -1.77
CA ASN A 97 19.38 16.69 -2.87
C ASN A 97 18.26 17.71 -3.13
N LYS A 98 17.20 17.75 -2.31
CA LYS A 98 15.98 18.54 -2.57
C LYS A 98 15.84 19.72 -1.63
N THR A 99 15.12 20.74 -2.10
CA THR A 99 14.93 21.99 -1.34
C THR A 99 13.88 21.85 -0.21
N PRO A 100 13.98 22.61 0.89
CA PRO A 100 13.05 22.54 2.02
C PRO A 100 11.57 22.78 1.65
N SER A 101 11.31 23.58 0.61
CA SER A 101 9.98 23.84 0.06
C SER A 101 9.36 22.61 -0.63
N GLU A 102 10.19 21.77 -1.26
CA GLU A 102 9.77 20.50 -1.88
C GLU A 102 9.46 19.47 -0.80
N ILE A 103 10.27 19.41 0.26
CA ILE A 103 10.06 18.50 1.40
C ILE A 103 8.70 18.75 2.07
N ASN A 104 8.32 20.03 2.28
CA ASN A 104 7.04 20.37 2.91
C ASN A 104 5.81 20.07 2.00
N LYS A 105 5.94 20.26 0.68
CA LYS A 105 4.89 19.90 -0.28
C LYS A 105 4.63 18.39 -0.31
N TRP A 106 5.68 17.58 -0.09
CA TRP A 106 5.60 16.12 -0.04
C TRP A 106 5.11 15.56 1.29
N GLY A 107 5.35 16.24 2.42
CA GLY A 107 4.73 15.85 3.71
C GLY A 107 3.20 15.74 3.63
N LYS A 108 2.54 16.60 2.84
CA LYS A 108 1.08 16.51 2.57
C LYS A 108 0.69 15.33 1.67
N SER A 109 1.54 14.89 0.73
CA SER A 109 1.25 13.76 -0.17
C SER A 109 1.37 12.40 0.53
N ILE A 110 2.24 12.30 1.55
CA ILE A 110 2.40 11.08 2.37
C ILE A 110 1.08 10.68 3.05
N ARG A 111 0.33 11.64 3.62
CA ARG A 111 -0.98 11.38 4.24
C ARG A 111 -2.03 10.92 3.23
N LEU A 112 -1.92 11.38 1.98
CA LEU A 112 -2.82 10.99 0.89
C LEU A 112 -2.59 9.52 0.48
N ASN A 113 -1.34 9.07 0.43
CA ASN A 113 -1.01 7.68 0.04
C ASN A 113 -1.51 6.64 1.07
N ASN A 114 -1.47 6.94 2.36
CA ASN A 114 -2.05 6.03 3.38
C ASN A 114 -3.56 5.85 3.18
N TRP A 115 -4.28 6.93 2.87
CA TRP A 115 -5.72 6.88 2.61
C TRP A 115 -6.05 6.12 1.31
N LEU A 116 -5.26 6.31 0.26
CA LEU A 116 -5.43 5.58 -1.01
C LEU A 116 -5.22 4.07 -0.82
N SER A 117 -4.25 3.67 -0.01
CA SER A 117 -4.00 2.27 0.30
C SER A 117 -5.12 1.64 1.15
N LEU A 118 -5.69 2.37 2.11
CA LEU A 118 -6.89 1.91 2.82
C LEU A 118 -8.10 1.79 1.88
N PHE A 119 -8.20 2.70 0.90
CA PHE A 119 -9.25 2.65 -0.11
C PHE A 119 -9.11 1.43 -1.04
N SER A 120 -7.90 1.00 -1.39
CA SER A 120 -7.72 -0.20 -2.23
C SER A 120 -8.13 -1.50 -1.53
N ILE A 121 -7.88 -1.60 -0.22
CA ILE A 121 -8.39 -2.71 0.60
C ILE A 121 -9.92 -2.73 0.56
N THR A 122 -10.54 -1.57 0.78
CA THR A 122 -12.00 -1.42 0.79
C THR A 122 -12.60 -1.75 -0.57
N LEU A 123 -12.00 -1.27 -1.66
CA LEU A 123 -12.46 -1.55 -3.02
C LEU A 123 -12.36 -3.05 -3.35
N THR A 124 -11.28 -3.71 -2.94
CA THR A 124 -11.11 -5.16 -3.14
C THR A 124 -12.13 -5.96 -2.32
N LEU A 125 -12.49 -5.51 -1.11
CA LEU A 125 -13.57 -6.11 -0.32
C LEU A 125 -14.94 -5.95 -0.99
N ILE A 126 -15.20 -4.81 -1.63
CA ILE A 126 -16.42 -4.60 -2.42
C ILE A 126 -16.46 -5.58 -3.61
N VAL A 127 -15.36 -5.73 -4.35
CA VAL A 127 -15.26 -6.72 -5.45
C VAL A 127 -15.51 -8.14 -4.93
N ALA A 128 -14.97 -8.49 -3.77
CA ALA A 128 -15.22 -9.77 -3.12
C ALA A 128 -16.72 -9.97 -2.79
N GLY A 129 -17.38 -8.94 -2.26
CA GLY A 129 -18.82 -8.97 -1.99
C GLY A 129 -19.65 -9.16 -3.26
N TYR A 130 -19.30 -8.45 -4.35
CA TYR A 130 -19.92 -8.66 -5.65
C TYR A 130 -19.72 -10.08 -6.17
N PHE A 131 -18.50 -10.61 -6.05
CA PHE A 131 -18.20 -11.98 -6.48
C PHE A 131 -19.08 -13.00 -5.73
N ILE A 132 -19.19 -12.88 -4.40
CA ILE A 132 -20.04 -13.76 -3.59
C ILE A 132 -21.52 -13.62 -3.97
N TYR A 133 -22.00 -12.39 -4.21
CA TYR A 133 -23.36 -12.15 -4.66
C TYR A 133 -23.65 -12.85 -5.99
N PHE A 134 -22.78 -12.71 -6.98
CA PHE A 134 -22.94 -13.37 -8.28
C PHE A 134 -22.86 -14.89 -8.19
N LEU A 135 -22.01 -15.42 -7.29
CA LEU A 135 -21.95 -16.85 -7.01
C LEU A 135 -23.28 -17.35 -6.45
N TYR A 136 -23.86 -16.65 -5.47
CA TYR A 136 -25.16 -17.01 -4.89
C TYR A 136 -26.31 -16.93 -5.91
N VAL A 137 -26.32 -15.91 -6.76
CA VAL A 137 -27.33 -15.77 -7.82
C VAL A 137 -27.18 -16.90 -8.85
N SER A 138 -25.94 -17.27 -9.20
CA SER A 138 -25.68 -18.35 -10.14
C SER A 138 -26.09 -19.73 -9.63
N ASP A 139 -26.07 -19.97 -8.32
CA ASP A 139 -26.45 -21.25 -7.71
C ASP A 139 -27.99 -21.46 -7.67
N LYS A 140 -28.76 -20.38 -7.79
CA LYS A 140 -30.23 -20.41 -7.79
C LYS A 140 -30.88 -20.59 -9.17
N ILE A 141 -30.09 -20.74 -10.23
CA ILE A 141 -30.53 -20.89 -11.62
C ILE A 141 -30.15 -22.29 -12.09
#